data_AF-A0A2N2AKC5-F1
#
_entry.id   AF-A0A2N2AKC5-F1
#
_cell.length_a   1.000
_cell.length_b   1.000
_cell.length_c   1.000
_cell.angle_alpha   90.00
_cell.angle_beta   90.00
_cell.angle_gamma   90.00
#
_symmetry.space_group_name_H-M   'P 1'
#
loop_
_entity.id
_entity.type
_entity.pdbx_description
1 polymer ?
#
loop_
_entity_poly.entity_id
_entity_poly.type
_entity_poly.pdbx_seq_one_letter_code
_entity_poly.pdbx_strand_id
1 'polypeptide(L)'
;MTRSKRMQPVVRVAEMREQAAVKELGNAQRFLQEQEERLAELRLYHAEYVRNLQAQGSSGISSARFQELQRFMANLNQAIEQQQQMVLNAARACEHKKQLWQLAYRKSRSLDKVVERYSEQELYEQGQREQKEADEMAQHGDRTTLGKDES
;
A
#
# COMPACT_ATOMS: atom_id res chain seq x y z
N MET A 1 32.59 1.84 11.77
CA MET A 1 31.20 1.59 11.34
C MET A 1 30.75 2.76 10.48
N THR A 2 30.22 2.50 9.28
CA THR A 2 29.88 3.55 8.30
C THR A 2 28.50 4.19 8.57
N ARG A 3 28.20 5.36 8.00
CA ARG A 3 26.90 6.05 8.14
C ARG A 3 25.77 5.26 7.49
N SER A 4 26.01 4.69 6.31
CA SER A 4 25.07 3.80 5.60
C SER A 4 24.62 2.64 6.50
N LYS A 5 25.57 1.92 7.12
CA LYS A 5 25.30 0.80 8.03
C LYS A 5 24.47 1.19 9.26
N ARG A 6 24.63 2.41 9.77
CA ARG A 6 23.83 2.93 10.90
C ARG A 6 22.39 3.28 10.52
N MET A 7 22.13 3.59 9.25
CA MET A 7 20.78 3.88 8.74
C MET A 7 19.98 2.63 8.40
N GLN A 8 20.64 1.48 8.17
CA GLN A 8 19.96 0.24 7.78
C GLN A 8 18.81 -0.19 8.71
N PRO A 9 18.91 -0.09 10.06
CA PRO A 9 17.77 -0.40 10.94
C PRO A 9 16.56 0.52 10.71
N VAL A 10 16.80 1.80 10.40
CA VAL A 10 15.73 2.78 10.13
C VAL A 10 15.04 2.47 8.82
N VAL A 11 15.80 2.10 7.77
CA VAL A 11 15.27 1.63 6.48
C VAL A 11 14.39 0.40 6.70
N ARG A 12 14.89 -0.63 7.40
CA ARG A 12 14.11 -1.85 7.66
C ARG A 12 12.78 -1.55 8.38
N VAL A 13 12.77 -0.65 9.35
CA VAL A 13 11.54 -0.24 10.03
C VAL A 13 10.57 0.47 9.06
N ALA A 14 11.07 1.28 8.14
CA ALA A 14 10.24 1.93 7.14
C ALA A 14 9.65 0.92 6.13
N GLU A 15 10.45 -0.03 5.65
CA GLU A 15 10.01 -1.11 4.76
C GLU A 15 8.95 -1.99 5.44
N MET A 16 9.14 -2.36 6.71
CA MET A 16 8.14 -3.12 7.47
C MET A 16 6.82 -2.37 7.59
N ARG A 17 6.87 -1.05 7.81
CA ARG A 17 5.66 -0.20 7.88
C ARG A 17 4.98 -0.08 6.52
N GLU A 18 5.75 0.02 5.44
CA GLU A 18 5.21 0.01 4.08
C GLU A 18 4.50 -1.32 3.79
N GLN A 19 5.13 -2.46 4.07
CA GLN A 19 4.54 -3.78 3.87
C GLN A 19 3.26 -3.97 4.68
N ALA A 20 3.25 -3.52 5.95
CA ALA A 20 2.05 -3.54 6.77
C ALA A 20 0.93 -2.67 6.15
N ALA A 21 1.26 -1.47 5.67
CA ALA A 21 0.29 -0.58 5.03
C ALA A 21 -0.26 -1.16 3.71
N VAL A 22 0.56 -1.85 2.91
CA VAL A 22 0.11 -2.56 1.70
C VAL A 22 -0.90 -3.65 2.05
N LYS A 23 -0.60 -4.48 3.07
CA LYS A 23 -1.51 -5.53 3.51
C LYS A 23 -2.85 -4.97 3.98
N GLU A 24 -2.81 -3.90 4.77
CA GLU A 24 -4.00 -3.21 5.25
C GLU A 24 -4.83 -2.59 4.13
N LEU A 25 -4.19 -2.00 3.12
CA LEU A 25 -4.86 -1.49 1.93
C LEU A 25 -5.53 -2.62 1.14
N GLY A 26 -4.82 -3.73 0.91
CA GLY A 26 -5.39 -4.89 0.22
C GLY A 26 -6.59 -5.50 0.95
N ASN A 27 -6.57 -5.52 2.29
CA ASN A 27 -7.73 -5.92 3.09
C ASN A 27 -8.91 -4.96 2.91
N ALA A 28 -8.67 -3.65 2.95
CA ALA A 28 -9.72 -2.65 2.78
C ALA A 28 -10.33 -2.67 1.36
N GLN A 29 -9.52 -2.90 0.33
CA GLN A 29 -9.99 -3.05 -1.05
C GLN A 29 -10.89 -4.27 -1.22
N ARG A 30 -10.47 -5.43 -0.69
CA ARG A 30 -11.31 -6.65 -0.73
C ARG A 30 -12.63 -6.45 0.00
N PHE A 31 -12.60 -5.81 1.17
CA PHE A 31 -13.81 -5.51 1.91
C PHE A 31 -14.74 -4.55 1.15
N LEU A 32 -14.21 -3.50 0.52
CA LEU A 32 -14.99 -2.62 -0.35
C LEU A 32 -15.67 -3.39 -1.48
N GLN A 33 -14.91 -4.23 -2.18
CA GLN A 33 -15.43 -5.05 -3.27
C GLN A 33 -16.57 -5.96 -2.80
N GLU A 34 -16.42 -6.64 -1.65
CA GLU A 34 -17.47 -7.48 -1.08
C GLU A 34 -18.75 -6.67 -0.79
N GLN A 35 -18.63 -5.45 -0.27
CA GLN A 35 -19.79 -4.59 -0.02
C GLN A 35 -20.47 -4.12 -1.30
N GLU A 36 -19.70 -3.85 -2.35
CA GLU A 36 -20.20 -3.46 -3.67
C GLU A 36 -20.92 -4.62 -4.37
N GLU A 37 -20.36 -5.83 -4.30
CA GLU A 37 -20.99 -7.06 -4.81
C GLU A 37 -22.33 -7.31 -4.12
N ARG A 38 -22.37 -7.24 -2.79
CA ARG A 38 -23.61 -7.40 -2.02
C ARG A 38 -24.66 -6.33 -2.36
N LEU A 39 -24.24 -5.09 -2.61
CA LEU A 39 -25.15 -4.03 -3.07
C LEU A 39 -25.71 -4.34 -4.47
N ALA A 40 -24.87 -4.85 -5.37
CA ALA A 40 -25.28 -5.22 -6.71
C ALA A 40 -26.31 -6.35 -6.67
N GLU A 41 -26.09 -7.37 -5.83
CA GLU A 41 -27.05 -8.47 -5.61
C GLU A 41 -28.41 -7.95 -5.11
N LEU A 42 -28.43 -7.08 -4.09
CA LEU A 42 -29.67 -6.51 -3.58
C LEU A 42 -30.42 -5.70 -4.64
N ARG A 43 -29.71 -4.94 -5.47
CA ARG A 43 -30.29 -4.16 -6.57
C ARG A 43 -30.84 -5.04 -7.67
N LEU A 44 -30.13 -6.11 -8.03
CA LEU A 44 -30.59 -7.09 -9.00
C LEU A 44 -31.89 -7.75 -8.51
N TYR A 45 -31.87 -8.23 -7.27
CA TYR A 45 -33.03 -8.85 -6.65
C TYR A 45 -34.24 -7.91 -6.58
N HIS A 46 -34.02 -6.62 -6.24
CA HIS A 46 -35.06 -5.60 -6.29
C HIS A 46 -35.65 -5.44 -7.70
N ALA A 47 -34.81 -5.35 -8.73
CA ALA A 47 -35.27 -5.20 -10.11
C ALA A 47 -36.08 -6.41 -10.62
N GLU A 48 -35.63 -7.63 -10.28
CA GLU A 48 -36.35 -8.87 -10.59
C GLU A 48 -37.70 -8.92 -9.86
N TYR A 49 -37.74 -8.52 -8.59
CA TYR A 49 -38.95 -8.50 -7.80
C TYR A 49 -39.99 -7.52 -8.36
N VAL A 50 -39.59 -6.29 -8.72
CA VAL A 50 -40.49 -5.31 -9.36
C VAL A 50 -41.06 -5.86 -10.67
N ARG A 51 -40.22 -6.51 -11.49
CA ARG A 51 -40.65 -7.10 -12.77
C ARG A 51 -41.68 -8.22 -12.56
N ASN A 52 -41.43 -9.10 -11.60
CA ASN A 52 -42.33 -10.19 -11.24
C ASN A 52 -43.67 -9.67 -10.72
N LEU A 53 -43.66 -8.58 -9.95
CA LEU A 53 -44.86 -7.93 -9.44
C LEU A 53 -45.70 -7.33 -10.57
N GLN A 54 -45.07 -6.63 -11.53
CA GLN A 54 -45.76 -6.08 -12.70
C GLN A 54 -46.44 -7.17 -13.54
N ALA A 55 -45.78 -8.31 -13.73
CA ALA A 55 -46.32 -9.45 -14.46
C ALA A 55 -47.51 -10.13 -13.74
N GLN A 56 -47.54 -10.11 -12.40
CA GLN A 56 -48.65 -10.66 -11.61
C GLN A 56 -49.79 -9.68 -11.40
N GLY A 57 -49.53 -8.37 -11.49
CA GLY A 57 -50.55 -7.33 -11.33
C GLY A 57 -51.65 -7.38 -12.39
N SER A 58 -51.35 -7.90 -13.59
CA SER A 58 -52.32 -8.06 -14.68
C SER A 58 -53.38 -9.14 -14.43
N SER A 59 -53.19 -10.03 -13.45
CA SER A 59 -54.11 -11.15 -13.16
C SER A 59 -54.98 -10.96 -11.90
N GLY A 60 -54.96 -9.77 -11.28
CA GLY A 60 -55.77 -9.45 -10.10
C GLY A 60 -55.17 -10.03 -8.81
N ILE A 61 -54.60 -9.17 -7.96
CA ILE A 61 -53.96 -9.56 -6.69
C ILE A 61 -54.91 -9.28 -5.52
N SER A 62 -55.00 -10.18 -4.54
CA SER A 62 -55.78 -9.95 -3.31
C SER A 62 -55.16 -8.82 -2.46
N SER A 63 -55.98 -8.10 -1.71
CA SER A 63 -55.54 -6.99 -0.84
C SER A 63 -54.50 -7.43 0.20
N ALA A 64 -54.66 -8.61 0.81
CA ALA A 64 -53.72 -9.16 1.77
C ALA A 64 -52.33 -9.44 1.15
N ARG A 65 -52.31 -10.04 -0.04
CA ARG A 65 -51.06 -10.29 -0.78
C ARG A 65 -50.38 -8.99 -1.18
N PHE A 66 -51.15 -7.97 -1.59
CA PHE A 66 -50.62 -6.66 -1.91
C PHE A 66 -49.92 -5.98 -0.72
N GLN A 67 -50.50 -6.07 0.49
CA GLN A 67 -49.89 -5.53 1.70
C GLN A 67 -48.58 -6.22 2.08
N GLU A 68 -48.50 -7.55 1.94
CA GLU A 68 -47.27 -8.32 2.17
C GLU A 68 -46.16 -7.90 1.20
N LEU A 69 -46.50 -7.74 -0.09
CA LEU A 69 -45.57 -7.29 -1.13
C LEU A 69 -45.02 -5.89 -0.83
N GLN A 70 -45.89 -4.96 -0.42
CA GLN A 70 -45.49 -3.59 -0.03
C GLN A 70 -44.52 -3.60 1.16
N ARG A 71 -44.80 -4.40 2.19
CA ARG A 71 -43.95 -4.50 3.38
C ARG A 71 -42.58 -5.08 3.03
N PHE A 72 -42.54 -6.13 2.23
CA PHE A 72 -41.29 -6.72 1.78
C PHE A 72 -40.45 -5.73 0.96
N MET A 73 -41.10 -5.01 0.04
CA MET A 73 -40.44 -3.98 -0.75
C MET A 73 -39.83 -2.87 0.11
N ALA A 74 -40.56 -2.40 1.12
CA ALA A 74 -40.05 -1.40 2.06
C ALA A 74 -38.80 -1.90 2.81
N ASN A 75 -38.83 -3.15 3.29
CA ASN A 75 -37.67 -3.76 3.95
C ASN A 75 -36.47 -3.90 2.99
N LEU A 76 -36.70 -4.28 1.74
CA LEU A 76 -35.64 -4.43 0.74
C LEU A 76 -35.00 -3.09 0.40
N ASN A 77 -35.80 -2.03 0.24
CA ASN A 77 -35.30 -0.68 0.03
C ASN A 77 -34.46 -0.20 1.21
N GLN A 78 -34.92 -0.43 2.44
CA GLN A 78 -34.16 -0.10 3.64
C GLN A 78 -32.82 -0.87 3.69
N ALA A 79 -32.81 -2.16 3.34
CA ALA A 79 -31.58 -2.95 3.27
C ALA A 79 -30.61 -2.41 2.21
N ILE A 80 -31.11 -1.99 1.04
CA ILE A 80 -30.31 -1.36 -0.01
C ILE A 80 -29.68 -0.05 0.49
N GLU A 81 -30.45 0.81 1.16
CA GLU A 81 -29.94 2.06 1.73
C GLU A 81 -28.85 1.80 2.78
N GLN A 82 -29.06 0.83 3.66
CA GLN A 82 -28.05 0.43 4.64
C GLN A 82 -26.78 -0.10 3.96
N GLN A 83 -26.92 -0.95 2.94
CA GLN A 83 -25.79 -1.49 2.20
C GLN A 83 -25.02 -0.40 1.44
N GLN A 84 -25.72 0.59 0.87
CA GLN A 84 -25.08 1.77 0.26
C GLN A 84 -24.24 2.54 1.28
N GLN A 85 -24.74 2.73 2.51
CA GLN A 85 -23.97 3.38 3.56
C GLN A 85 -22.73 2.56 3.96
N MET A 86 -22.83 1.23 3.97
CA MET A 86 -21.69 0.34 4.21
C MET A 86 -20.62 0.47 3.11
N VAL A 87 -21.03 0.50 1.83
CA VAL A 87 -20.11 0.74 0.70
C VAL A 87 -19.41 2.09 0.84
N LEU A 88 -20.14 3.16 1.15
CA LEU A 88 -19.55 4.49 1.36
C LEU A 88 -18.53 4.51 2.51
N ASN A 89 -18.82 3.79 3.60
CA ASN A 89 -17.90 3.67 4.73
C ASN A 89 -16.64 2.87 4.35
N ALA A 90 -16.81 1.76 3.64
CA ALA A 90 -15.71 0.93 3.14
C ALA A 90 -14.83 1.71 2.15
N ALA A 91 -15.43 2.50 1.26
CA ALA A 91 -14.71 3.33 0.30
C ALA A 91 -13.87 4.40 1.00
N ARG A 92 -14.43 5.09 2.00
CA ARG A 92 -13.68 6.06 2.82
C ARG A 92 -12.54 5.40 3.58
N ALA A 93 -12.76 4.22 4.16
CA ALA A 93 -11.71 3.47 4.85
C ALA A 93 -10.59 3.04 3.88
N CYS A 94 -10.94 2.54 2.69
CA CYS A 94 -10.00 2.16 1.65
C CYS A 94 -9.13 3.36 1.20
N GLU A 95 -9.74 4.51 0.94
CA GLU A 95 -9.00 5.71 0.55
C GLU A 95 -8.07 6.20 1.68
N HIS A 96 -8.52 6.15 2.94
CA HIS A 96 -7.65 6.47 4.07
C HIS A 96 -6.43 5.52 4.16
N LYS A 97 -6.64 4.21 4.02
CA LYS A 97 -5.55 3.22 4.02
C LYS A 97 -4.59 3.43 2.85
N LYS A 98 -5.10 3.83 1.68
CA LYS A 98 -4.28 4.18 0.52
C LYS A 98 -3.40 5.39 0.78
N GLN A 99 -3.91 6.43 1.43
CA GLN A 99 -3.11 7.59 1.83
C GLN A 99 -1.99 7.21 2.82
N LEU A 100 -2.29 6.35 3.80
CA LEU A 100 -1.28 5.84 4.74
C LEU A 100 -0.19 5.04 4.03
N TRP A 101 -0.57 4.17 3.09
CA TRP A 101 0.39 3.43 2.26
C TRP A 101 1.27 4.38 1.43
N GLN A 102 0.68 5.37 0.77
CA GLN A 102 1.44 6.35 -0.02
C GLN A 102 2.45 7.12 0.83
N LEU A 103 2.09 7.49 2.06
CA LEU A 103 3.01 8.14 2.99
C LEU A 103 4.15 7.22 3.40
N ALA A 104 3.85 5.97 3.75
CA ALA A 104 4.86 4.97 4.12
C ALA A 104 5.82 4.69 2.94
N TYR A 105 5.28 4.52 1.74
CA TYR A 105 6.04 4.32 0.51
C TYR A 105 6.99 5.48 0.23
N ARG A 106 6.50 6.73 0.27
CA ARG A 106 7.36 7.92 0.06
C ARG A 106 8.49 7.99 1.09
N LYS A 107 8.18 7.65 2.35
CA LYS A 107 9.19 7.62 3.42
C LYS A 107 10.24 6.55 3.18
N SER A 108 9.84 5.32 2.84
CA SER A 108 10.77 4.24 2.52
C SER A 108 11.71 4.63 1.39
N ARG A 109 11.16 5.10 0.27
CA ARG A 109 11.94 5.57 -0.89
C ARG A 109 12.87 6.73 -0.58
N SER A 110 12.47 7.64 0.32
CA SER A 110 13.35 8.74 0.73
C SER A 110 14.55 8.24 1.53
N LEU A 111 14.37 7.23 2.38
CA LEU A 111 15.43 6.65 3.20
C LEU A 111 16.39 5.81 2.35
N ASP A 112 15.87 5.05 1.38
CA ASP A 112 16.70 4.30 0.42
C ASP A 112 17.70 5.23 -0.28
N LYS A 113 17.22 6.36 -0.80
CA LYS A 113 18.06 7.38 -1.46
C LYS A 113 19.11 7.99 -0.52
N VAL A 114 18.78 8.15 0.76
CA VAL A 114 19.74 8.67 1.76
C VAL A 114 20.85 7.65 2.03
N VAL A 115 20.49 6.36 2.14
CA VAL A 115 21.46 5.28 2.34
C VAL A 115 22.37 5.12 1.12
N GLU A 116 21.82 5.18 -0.08
CA GLU A 116 22.56 5.16 -1.34
C GLU A 116 23.62 6.27 -1.38
N ARG A 117 23.23 7.52 -1.12
CA ARG A 117 24.16 8.66 -1.06
C ARG A 117 25.26 8.48 -0.01
N TYR A 118 24.93 7.96 1.17
CA TYR A 118 25.95 7.69 2.18
C TYR A 118 26.91 6.58 1.74
N SER A 119 26.42 5.55 1.07
CA SER A 119 27.26 4.48 0.53
C SER A 119 28.21 5.00 -0.55
N GLU A 120 27.72 5.83 -1.47
CA GLU A 120 28.54 6.46 -2.52
C GLU A 120 29.64 7.35 -1.93
N GLN A 121 29.29 8.19 -0.94
CA GLN A 121 30.25 9.05 -0.27
C GLN A 121 31.31 8.23 0.48
N GLU A 122 30.91 7.15 1.14
CA GLU A 122 31.83 6.27 1.86
C GLU A 122 32.81 5.54 0.92
N LEU A 123 32.32 5.07 -0.23
CA LEU A 123 33.15 4.45 -1.27
C LEU A 123 34.16 5.44 -1.82
N TYR A 124 33.73 6.68 -2.08
CA TYR A 124 34.61 7.74 -2.56
C TYR A 124 35.69 8.12 -1.54
N GLU A 125 35.31 8.30 -0.27
CA GLU A 125 36.26 8.59 0.83
C GLU A 125 37.24 7.43 1.05
N GLN A 126 36.79 6.18 0.90
CA GLN A 126 37.65 5.01 1.00
C GLN A 126 38.66 4.95 -0.15
N GLY A 127 38.22 5.15 -1.40
CA GLY A 127 39.12 5.16 -2.56
C GLY A 127 40.19 6.24 -2.48
N GLN A 128 39.85 7.44 -1.97
CA GLN A 128 40.85 8.47 -1.72
C GLN A 128 41.91 8.08 -0.68
N ARG A 129 41.52 7.36 0.37
CA ARG A 129 42.47 6.88 1.39
C ARG A 129 43.37 5.79 0.84
N GLU A 130 42.80 4.83 0.12
CA GLU A 130 43.56 3.72 -0.52
C GLU A 130 44.59 4.26 -1.52
N GLN A 131 44.22 5.25 -2.35
CA GLN A 131 45.16 5.91 -3.26
C GLN A 131 46.29 6.60 -2.49
N LYS A 132 45.98 7.34 -1.42
CA LYS A 132 46.99 8.05 -0.61
C LYS A 132 47.96 7.08 0.05
N GLU A 133 47.46 5.97 0.60
CA GLU A 133 48.28 4.93 1.22
C GLU A 133 49.20 4.24 0.19
N ALA A 134 48.69 3.97 -1.02
CA ALA A 134 49.49 3.42 -2.10
C ALA A 134 50.62 4.36 -2.55
N ASP A 135 50.34 5.66 -2.69
CA ASP A 135 51.33 6.67 -3.05
C ASP A 135 52.42 6.82 -1.97
N GLU A 136 52.04 6.79 -0.69
CA GLU A 136 52.99 6.83 0.44
C GLU A 136 53.90 5.59 0.47
N MET A 137 53.34 4.39 0.24
CA MET A 137 54.13 3.15 0.14
C MET A 137 55.08 3.18 -1.05
N ALA A 138 54.65 3.69 -2.20
CA ALA A 138 55.50 3.82 -3.39
C ALA A 138 56.69 4.75 -3.12
N GLN A 139 56.46 5.91 -2.48
CA GLN A 139 57.53 6.84 -2.12
C GLN A 139 58.50 6.29 -1.06
N HIS A 140 58.02 5.49 -0.10
CA HIS A 140 58.88 4.84 0.88
C HIS A 140 59.65 3.64 0.32
N GLY A 141 59.05 2.88 -0.60
CA GLY A 141 59.71 1.78 -1.31
C GLY A 141 60.88 2.28 -2.17
N ASP A 142 60.66 3.35 -2.94
CA ASP A 142 61.66 3.95 -3.83
C ASP A 142 62.87 4.53 -3.05
N ARG A 143 62.61 5.15 -1.89
CA ARG A 143 63.66 5.62 -0.98
C ARG A 143 64.53 4.52 -0.38
N THR A 144 63.99 3.30 -0.26
CA THR A 144 64.70 2.17 0.36
C THR A 144 65.58 1.44 -0.66
N THR A 145 65.26 1.53 -1.95
CA THR A 145 66.06 0.95 -3.04
C THR A 145 67.24 1.84 -3.46
N LEU A 146 67.10 3.17 -3.38
CA LEU A 146 68.17 4.12 -3.73
C LEU A 146 69.34 4.17 -2.71
N GLY A 147 69.18 3.58 -1.51
CA GLY A 147 70.24 3.55 -0.48
C GLY A 147 71.12 2.30 -0.46
N LYS A 148 70.95 1.37 -1.42
CA LYS A 148 71.70 0.09 -1.46
C LYS A 148 72.80 0.00 -2.54
N ASP A 149 72.96 1.04 -3.36
CA ASP A 149 73.95 1.06 -4.47
C ASP A 149 75.20 1.95 -4.20
N GLU A 150 75.42 2.44 -2.97
CA GLU A 150 76.63 3.22 -2.60
C GLU A 150 77.58 2.48 -1.64
N SER A 151 77.89 1.20 -1.86
CA SER A 151 78.99 0.49 -1.15
C SER A 151 79.97 -0.17 -2.10
#